data_AF-A0AA39W1E6-F1
#
_entry.id   AF-A0AA39W1E6-F1
#
_cell.length_a   1.000
_cell.length_b   1.000
_cell.length_c   1.000
_cell.angle_alpha   90.00
_cell.angle_beta   90.00
_cell.angle_gamma   90.00
#
_symmetry.space_group_name_H-M   'P 1'
#
loop_
_entity.id
_entity.type
_entity.pdbx_description
1 polymer ?
#
loop_
_entity_poly.entity_id
_entity_poly.type
_entity_poly.pdbx_seq_one_letter_code
_entity_poly.pdbx_strand_id
1 'polypeptide(L)'
;MESEHNFPVHTLNEADAWSLFKNTAGTCVNYPDLQSIASDIAKKCGGMPLAIVAIAKALKNKEEYYVWKNALEELKNPSSESFERIMTKEVYTCIKFSYDSLDTDELKKIFLLCSHIGRTYDASIRDLFMYGLGLGFFNGSNTLENAQCKVEDLVKKLKDNSLLLDAPNETSESHSYNISDGERFAMHDVICDVARSIAREKGQVCPMTDDGISCSWAKKNILKNCNSITLHNIGELPKDLKPVGQLFWLLEITKNPLEPQTHQVNDGKKVNLIPSTSRR
;
A
#
# COMPACT_ATOMS: atom_id res chain seq x y z
N MET A 1 2.60 -30.62 5.13
CA MET A 1 1.57 -30.54 6.18
C MET A 1 0.24 -30.65 5.47
N GLU A 2 -0.45 -31.77 5.62
CA GLU A 2 -1.82 -31.95 5.13
C GLU A 2 -2.73 -31.87 6.36
N SER A 3 -3.61 -30.88 6.42
CA SER A 3 -4.60 -30.74 7.49
C SER A 3 -5.76 -31.69 7.26
N GLU A 4 -6.17 -32.40 8.31
CA GLU A 4 -7.26 -33.39 8.24
C GLU A 4 -8.66 -32.75 8.15
N HIS A 5 -8.78 -31.45 8.47
CA HIS A 5 -10.04 -30.72 8.42
C HIS A 5 -9.84 -29.33 7.79
N ASN A 6 -10.45 -29.12 6.63
CA ASN A 6 -10.49 -27.83 5.95
C ASN A 6 -11.88 -27.20 6.12
N PHE A 7 -11.93 -25.98 6.65
CA PHE A 7 -13.16 -25.20 6.74
C PHE A 7 -13.15 -24.14 5.64
N PRO A 8 -13.97 -24.28 4.59
CA PRO A 8 -14.01 -23.29 3.53
C PRO A 8 -14.57 -21.98 4.07
N VAL A 9 -13.82 -20.89 3.88
CA VAL A 9 -14.30 -19.54 4.15
C VAL A 9 -14.92 -19.02 2.86
N HIS A 10 -16.25 -18.95 2.84
CA HIS A 10 -17.01 -18.43 1.71
C HIS A 10 -17.16 -16.90 1.79
N THR A 11 -17.46 -16.27 0.66
CA THR A 11 -17.90 -14.87 0.62
C THR A 11 -19.22 -14.70 1.36
N LEU A 12 -19.49 -13.48 1.82
CA LEU A 12 -20.76 -13.13 2.44
C LEU A 12 -21.90 -13.27 1.44
N ASN A 13 -23.06 -13.71 1.93
CA ASN A 13 -24.31 -13.62 1.17
C ASN A 13 -24.74 -12.14 1.04
N GLU A 14 -25.72 -11.84 0.18
CA GLU A 14 -26.14 -10.47 -0.08
C GLU A 14 -26.64 -9.72 1.16
N ALA A 15 -27.34 -10.41 2.07
CA ALA A 15 -27.88 -9.80 3.28
C ALA A 15 -26.76 -9.40 4.25
N ASP A 16 -25.80 -10.29 4.48
CA ASP A 16 -24.65 -10.05 5.35
C ASP A 16 -23.70 -9.01 4.74
N ALA A 17 -23.47 -9.07 3.42
CA ALA A 17 -22.68 -8.09 2.69
C ALA A 17 -23.31 -6.69 2.79
N TRP A 18 -24.63 -6.59 2.61
CA TRP A 18 -25.36 -5.34 2.76
C TRP A 18 -25.31 -4.81 4.19
N SER A 19 -25.48 -5.69 5.18
CA SER A 19 -25.38 -5.35 6.61
C SER A 19 -23.99 -4.79 6.94
N LEU A 20 -22.92 -5.46 6.50
CA LEU A 20 -21.55 -4.99 6.67
C LEU A 20 -21.32 -3.62 6.00
N PHE A 21 -21.78 -3.46 4.76
CA PHE A 21 -21.67 -2.20 4.02
C PHE A 21 -22.34 -1.06 4.77
N LYS A 22 -23.60 -1.27 5.20
CA LYS A 22 -24.39 -0.28 5.92
C LYS A 22 -23.75 0.13 7.25
N ASN A 23 -23.26 -0.86 8.01
CA ASN A 23 -22.58 -0.61 9.28
C ASN A 23 -21.27 0.18 9.09
N THR A 24 -20.64 0.04 7.92
CA THR A 24 -19.34 0.69 7.63
C THR A 24 -19.51 2.09 7.03
N ALA A 25 -20.41 2.27 6.07
CA ALA A 25 -20.66 3.54 5.38
C ALA A 25 -21.38 4.60 6.24
N GLY A 26 -21.97 4.17 7.37
CA GLY A 26 -22.63 5.06 8.32
C GLY A 26 -24.06 5.42 7.92
N THR A 27 -24.60 6.51 8.45
CA THR A 27 -26.03 6.83 8.33
C THR A 27 -26.45 7.31 6.95
N CYS A 28 -25.51 7.75 6.10
CA CYS A 28 -25.80 8.28 4.77
C CYS A 28 -26.54 7.29 3.85
N VAL A 29 -26.30 5.98 4.01
CA VAL A 29 -27.01 4.95 3.21
C VAL A 29 -28.49 4.80 3.55
N ASN A 30 -28.97 5.46 4.62
CA ASN A 30 -30.39 5.47 4.97
C ASN A 30 -31.17 6.58 4.26
N TYR A 31 -30.50 7.51 3.56
CA TYR A 31 -31.21 8.49 2.74
C TYR A 31 -31.89 7.75 1.57
N PRO A 32 -33.20 7.96 1.33
CA PRO A 32 -33.94 7.24 0.30
C PRO A 32 -33.28 7.26 -1.07
N ASP A 33 -32.68 8.40 -1.43
CA ASP A 33 -32.02 8.62 -2.72
C ASP A 33 -30.69 7.84 -2.86
N LEU A 34 -30.04 7.48 -1.74
CA LEU A 34 -28.77 6.76 -1.72
C LEU A 34 -28.94 5.26 -1.44
N GLN A 35 -30.05 4.83 -0.84
CA GLN A 35 -30.21 3.44 -0.41
C GLN A 35 -30.13 2.45 -1.57
N SER A 36 -30.78 2.75 -2.69
CA SER A 36 -30.78 1.88 -3.87
C SER A 36 -29.36 1.73 -4.44
N ILE A 37 -28.66 2.84 -4.62
CA ILE A 37 -27.32 2.83 -5.20
C ILE A 37 -26.27 2.22 -4.25
N ALA A 38 -26.40 2.45 -2.94
CA ALA A 38 -25.57 1.82 -1.93
C ALA A 38 -25.72 0.29 -1.96
N SER A 39 -26.95 -0.21 -2.12
CA SER A 39 -27.21 -1.65 -2.25
C SER A 39 -26.57 -2.24 -3.51
N ASP A 40 -26.67 -1.54 -4.64
CA ASP A 40 -26.05 -1.98 -5.89
C ASP A 40 -24.51 -2.02 -5.79
N ILE A 41 -23.89 -1.03 -5.14
CA ILE A 41 -22.45 -1.02 -4.86
C ILE A 41 -22.06 -2.19 -3.96
N ALA A 42 -22.81 -2.46 -2.89
CA ALA A 42 -22.53 -3.57 -1.98
C ALA A 42 -22.58 -4.92 -2.71
N LYS A 43 -23.56 -5.11 -3.61
CA LYS A 43 -23.66 -6.29 -4.47
C LYS A 43 -22.46 -6.42 -5.42
N LYS A 44 -22.00 -5.31 -5.98
CA LYS A 44 -20.84 -5.29 -6.88
C LYS A 44 -19.51 -5.64 -6.20
N CYS A 45 -19.44 -5.60 -4.87
CA CYS A 45 -18.26 -6.05 -4.13
C CYS A 45 -18.10 -7.58 -4.09
N GLY A 46 -19.04 -8.36 -4.64
CA GLY A 46 -18.94 -9.82 -4.73
C GLY A 46 -18.92 -10.55 -3.37
N GLY A 47 -19.48 -9.93 -2.33
CA GLY A 47 -19.52 -10.51 -0.98
C GLY A 47 -18.17 -10.58 -0.26
N MET A 48 -17.09 -10.00 -0.79
CA MET A 48 -15.78 -10.02 -0.12
C MET A 48 -15.73 -8.95 0.99
N PRO A 49 -15.53 -9.32 2.28
CA PRO A 49 -15.54 -8.35 3.38
C PRO A 49 -14.55 -7.21 3.20
N LEU A 50 -13.33 -7.52 2.72
CA LEU A 50 -12.28 -6.53 2.52
C LEU A 50 -12.67 -5.47 1.47
N ALA A 51 -13.22 -5.91 0.34
CA ALA A 51 -13.69 -5.00 -0.72
C ALA A 51 -14.86 -4.14 -0.24
N ILE A 52 -15.82 -4.75 0.47
CA ILE A 52 -16.98 -4.06 1.04
C ILE A 52 -16.53 -2.97 2.01
N VAL A 53 -15.66 -3.31 2.96
CA VAL A 53 -15.18 -2.35 3.96
C VAL A 53 -14.41 -1.22 3.32
N ALA A 54 -13.50 -1.53 2.38
CA ALA A 54 -12.70 -0.51 1.70
C ALA A 54 -13.57 0.54 1.00
N ILE A 55 -14.53 0.11 0.16
CA ILE A 55 -15.36 1.05 -0.58
C ILE A 55 -16.41 1.74 0.30
N ALA A 56 -16.97 1.04 1.28
CA ALA A 56 -17.92 1.63 2.22
C ALA A 56 -17.25 2.72 3.08
N LYS A 57 -15.98 2.53 3.46
CA LYS A 57 -15.18 3.58 4.14
C LYS A 57 -14.91 4.78 3.24
N ALA A 58 -14.59 4.54 1.97
CA ALA A 58 -14.35 5.62 1.00
C ALA A 58 -15.60 6.47 0.75
N LEU A 59 -16.79 5.84 0.79
CA LEU A 59 -18.09 6.50 0.64
C LEU A 59 -18.68 7.01 1.96
N LYS A 60 -18.01 6.75 3.09
CA LYS A 60 -18.51 7.13 4.41
C LYS A 60 -18.69 8.65 4.48
N ASN A 61 -19.85 9.06 4.99
CA ASN A 61 -20.25 10.47 5.15
C ASN A 61 -20.29 11.28 3.83
N LYS A 62 -20.31 10.63 2.65
CA LYS A 62 -20.56 11.30 1.37
C LYS A 62 -22.06 11.33 1.12
N GLU A 63 -22.64 12.51 1.09
CA GLU A 63 -24.10 12.68 0.90
C GLU A 63 -24.47 12.93 -0.56
N GLU A 64 -23.49 13.27 -1.38
CA GLU A 64 -23.70 13.68 -2.75
C GLU A 64 -23.89 12.48 -3.69
N TYR A 65 -25.11 12.31 -4.22
CA TYR A 65 -25.48 11.20 -5.11
C TYR A 65 -24.49 10.96 -6.27
N TYR A 66 -23.90 12.00 -6.85
CA TYR A 66 -22.96 11.86 -7.95
C TYR A 66 -21.70 11.08 -7.57
N VAL A 67 -21.25 11.15 -6.31
CA VAL A 67 -20.10 10.38 -5.80
C VAL A 67 -20.41 8.89 -5.83
N TRP A 68 -21.60 8.52 -5.36
CA TRP A 68 -22.09 7.14 -5.38
C TRP A 68 -22.30 6.63 -6.80
N LYS A 69 -22.83 7.47 -7.68
CA LYS A 69 -23.01 7.15 -9.10
C LYS A 69 -21.68 6.85 -9.78
N ASN A 70 -20.67 7.69 -9.56
CA ASN A 70 -19.35 7.47 -10.13
C ASN A 70 -18.71 6.17 -9.60
N ALA A 71 -18.80 5.92 -8.30
CA ALA A 71 -18.32 4.68 -7.70
C ALA A 71 -18.97 3.44 -8.33
N LEU A 72 -20.30 3.44 -8.49
CA LEU A 72 -21.00 2.32 -9.11
C LEU A 72 -20.61 2.13 -10.58
N GLU A 73 -20.44 3.21 -11.34
CA GLU A 73 -20.03 3.14 -12.74
C GLU A 73 -18.60 2.60 -12.90
N GLU A 74 -17.66 2.97 -12.02
CA GLU A 74 -16.32 2.40 -11.99
C GLU A 74 -16.35 0.89 -11.70
N LEU A 75 -17.20 0.44 -10.76
CA LEU A 75 -17.39 -0.99 -10.45
C LEU A 75 -18.06 -1.77 -11.59
N LYS A 76 -18.93 -1.13 -12.38
CA LYS A 76 -19.56 -1.76 -13.55
C LYS A 76 -18.60 -1.86 -14.73
N ASN A 77 -17.77 -0.84 -14.92
CA ASN A 77 -16.85 -0.72 -16.04
C ASN A 77 -15.40 -0.63 -15.55
N PRO A 78 -14.89 -1.66 -14.86
CA PRO A 78 -13.54 -1.60 -14.32
C PRO A 78 -12.53 -1.55 -15.48
N SER A 79 -11.65 -0.54 -15.45
CA SER A 79 -10.64 -0.31 -16.48
C SER A 79 -9.83 -1.59 -16.71
N SER A 80 -9.97 -2.17 -17.91
CA SER A 80 -9.29 -3.41 -18.29
C SER A 80 -7.86 -3.10 -18.71
N GLU A 81 -6.88 -3.16 -17.82
CA GLU A 81 -5.50 -3.33 -18.29
C GLU A 81 -4.50 -3.89 -17.28
N SER A 82 -4.87 -4.11 -16.02
CA SER A 82 -3.96 -4.71 -15.06
C SER A 82 -4.65 -5.81 -14.27
N PHE A 83 -4.16 -7.03 -14.52
CA PHE A 83 -4.02 -8.09 -13.53
C PHE A 83 -5.17 -9.12 -13.38
N GLU A 84 -5.12 -10.16 -14.20
CA GLU A 84 -5.95 -11.37 -14.07
C GLU A 84 -5.38 -12.46 -13.12
N ARG A 85 -4.21 -12.26 -12.50
CA ARG A 85 -3.45 -13.42 -11.96
C ARG A 85 -3.55 -13.68 -10.45
N ILE A 86 -4.04 -12.77 -9.61
CA ILE A 86 -4.05 -12.96 -8.14
C ILE A 86 -5.38 -12.56 -7.48
N MET A 87 -6.24 -11.78 -8.12
CA MET A 87 -7.43 -11.19 -7.47
C MET A 87 -8.58 -10.95 -8.45
N THR A 88 -9.82 -10.93 -7.94
CA THR A 88 -10.98 -10.60 -8.77
C THR A 88 -11.00 -9.11 -9.12
N LYS A 89 -11.58 -8.79 -10.28
CA LYS A 89 -11.64 -7.43 -10.81
C LYS A 89 -12.43 -6.50 -9.87
N GLU A 90 -13.45 -7.03 -9.22
CA GLU A 90 -14.31 -6.32 -8.26
C GLU A 90 -13.50 -5.82 -7.06
N VAL A 91 -12.66 -6.69 -6.49
CA VAL A 91 -11.87 -6.37 -5.29
C VAL A 91 -10.82 -5.32 -5.61
N TYR A 92 -10.15 -5.48 -6.76
CA TYR A 92 -9.21 -4.47 -7.27
C TYR A 92 -9.88 -3.11 -7.39
N THR A 93 -11.04 -3.05 -8.06
CA THR A 93 -11.75 -1.78 -8.29
C THR A 93 -12.26 -1.15 -7.01
N CYS A 94 -12.77 -1.92 -6.04
CA CYS A 94 -13.15 -1.38 -4.73
C CYS A 94 -11.97 -0.73 -4.01
N ILE A 95 -10.82 -1.43 -3.93
CA ILE A 95 -9.65 -0.91 -3.21
C ILE A 95 -9.01 0.26 -3.97
N LYS A 96 -8.96 0.20 -5.30
CA LYS A 96 -8.51 1.31 -6.14
C LYS A 96 -9.39 2.54 -5.96
N PHE A 97 -10.72 2.38 -5.90
CA PHE A 97 -11.63 3.48 -5.62
C PHE A 97 -11.34 4.11 -4.26
N SER A 98 -11.09 3.30 -3.22
CA SER A 98 -10.69 3.80 -1.90
C SER A 98 -9.38 4.59 -1.95
N TYR A 99 -8.39 4.13 -2.71
CA TYR A 99 -7.16 4.87 -2.95
C TYR A 99 -7.41 6.19 -3.68
N ASP A 100 -8.21 6.19 -4.75
CA ASP A 100 -8.49 7.39 -5.53
C ASP A 100 -9.27 8.43 -4.73
N SER A 101 -10.08 7.98 -3.77
CA SER A 101 -10.84 8.80 -2.82
C SER A 101 -9.99 9.43 -1.69
N LEU A 102 -8.70 9.11 -1.58
CA LEU A 102 -7.81 9.74 -0.60
C LEU A 102 -7.61 11.24 -0.91
N ASP A 103 -7.81 12.09 0.10
CA ASP A 103 -7.97 13.54 -0.07
C ASP A 103 -6.69 14.28 -0.51
N THR A 104 -5.50 13.71 -0.32
CA THR A 104 -4.23 14.39 -0.62
C THR A 104 -3.23 13.49 -1.37
N ASP A 105 -2.41 14.12 -2.21
CA ASP A 105 -1.31 13.44 -2.89
C ASP A 105 -0.28 12.87 -1.91
N GLU A 106 -0.08 13.52 -0.76
CA GLU A 106 0.79 13.02 0.30
C GLU A 106 0.25 11.71 0.90
N LEU A 107 -1.05 11.63 1.18
CA LEU A 107 -1.69 10.43 1.70
C LEU A 107 -1.61 9.28 0.68
N LYS A 108 -1.82 9.59 -0.61
CA LYS A 108 -1.63 8.64 -1.71
C LYS A 108 -0.19 8.14 -1.81
N LYS A 109 0.80 9.03 -1.72
CA LYS A 109 2.23 8.67 -1.76
C LYS A 109 2.63 7.79 -0.57
N ILE A 110 2.17 8.13 0.64
CA ILE A 110 2.44 7.34 1.85
C ILE A 110 1.79 5.95 1.76
N PHE A 111 0.55 5.85 1.29
CA PHE A 111 -0.09 4.55 1.07
C PHE A 111 0.73 3.65 0.14
N LEU A 112 1.18 4.18 -1.00
CA LEU A 112 2.00 3.41 -1.94
C LEU A 112 3.34 3.02 -1.30
N LEU A 113 3.99 3.91 -0.57
CA LEU A 113 5.23 3.63 0.15
C LEU A 113 5.06 2.53 1.21
N CYS A 114 3.95 2.51 1.95
CA CYS A 114 3.64 1.44 2.91
C CYS A 114 3.63 0.06 2.25
N SER A 115 3.13 -0.05 1.01
CA SER A 115 3.12 -1.33 0.25
C SER A 115 4.53 -1.84 -0.11
N HIS A 116 5.52 -0.95 -0.08
CA HIS A 116 6.92 -1.27 -0.33
C HIS A 116 7.70 -1.56 0.95
N ILE A 117 7.33 -0.97 2.09
CA ILE A 117 8.07 -1.17 3.35
C ILE A 117 7.73 -2.52 4.01
N GLY A 118 6.50 -3.00 3.87
CA GLY A 118 6.01 -4.15 4.62
C GLY A 118 6.07 -5.49 3.87
N ARG A 119 6.60 -6.53 4.55
CA ARG A 119 5.96 -7.85 4.51
C ARG A 119 4.76 -7.82 5.45
N THR A 120 3.65 -7.29 4.92
CA THR A 120 2.23 -7.45 5.29
C THR A 120 1.74 -7.30 6.75
N TYR A 121 2.53 -7.52 7.80
CA TYR A 121 1.97 -7.67 9.15
C TYR A 121 2.66 -6.88 10.27
N ASP A 122 3.80 -6.23 10.03
CA ASP A 122 4.56 -5.61 11.11
C ASP A 122 5.59 -4.56 10.61
N ALA A 123 5.10 -3.44 10.05
CA ALA A 123 5.96 -2.37 9.53
C ALA A 123 6.11 -1.21 10.53
N SER A 124 7.32 -0.67 10.66
CA SER A 124 7.63 0.44 11.56
C SER A 124 7.19 1.79 10.99
N ILE A 125 6.45 2.59 11.78
CA ILE A 125 6.15 3.99 11.42
C ILE A 125 7.43 4.82 11.34
N ARG A 126 8.44 4.50 12.17
CA ARG A 126 9.74 5.18 12.12
C ARG A 126 10.43 4.96 10.76
N ASP A 127 10.41 3.74 10.24
CA ASP A 127 11.00 3.45 8.94
C ASP A 127 10.24 4.19 7.83
N LEU A 128 8.90 4.17 7.87
CA LEU A 128 8.06 4.94 6.97
C LEU A 128 8.40 6.44 6.98
N PHE A 129 8.62 7.00 8.17
CA PHE A 129 9.05 8.38 8.33
C PHE A 129 10.43 8.63 7.69
N MET A 130 11.42 7.80 7.98
CA MET A 130 12.77 7.95 7.43
C MET A 130 12.78 7.85 5.90
N TYR A 131 12.02 6.91 5.34
CA TYR A 131 11.89 6.78 3.90
C TYR A 131 11.12 7.94 3.29
N GLY A 132 10.01 8.34 3.88
CA GLY A 132 9.24 9.50 3.42
C GLY A 132 10.05 10.80 3.45
N LEU A 133 10.91 10.99 4.46
CA LEU A 133 11.85 12.11 4.53
C LEU A 133 12.87 12.07 3.41
N GLY A 134 13.54 10.94 3.22
CA GLY A 134 14.49 10.77 2.12
C GLY A 134 13.83 10.96 0.75
N LEU A 135 12.55 10.58 0.63
CA LEU A 135 11.68 10.75 -0.54
C LEU A 135 11.16 12.19 -0.75
N GLY A 136 11.38 13.10 0.21
CA GLY A 136 10.85 14.46 0.15
C GLY A 136 9.32 14.52 0.20
N PHE A 137 8.67 13.53 0.83
CA PHE A 137 7.20 13.49 0.93
C PHE A 137 6.64 14.47 1.97
N PHE A 138 7.49 15.03 2.83
CA PHE A 138 7.11 15.96 3.89
C PHE A 138 7.57 17.40 3.64
N ASN A 139 7.68 17.79 2.36
CA ASN A 139 8.02 19.16 1.98
C ASN A 139 6.98 20.14 2.57
N GLY A 140 7.43 21.11 3.37
CA GLY A 140 6.57 22.06 4.08
C GLY A 140 6.46 21.85 5.59
N SER A 141 7.02 20.76 6.13
CA SER A 141 7.22 20.63 7.58
C SER A 141 8.47 21.40 8.01
N ASN A 142 8.28 22.48 8.78
CA ASN A 142 9.37 23.36 9.21
C ASN A 142 10.36 22.71 10.21
N THR A 143 9.99 21.57 10.82
CA THR A 143 10.79 20.83 11.81
C THR A 143 10.62 19.31 11.64
N LEU A 144 11.59 18.55 12.17
CA LEU A 144 11.54 17.08 12.20
C LEU A 144 10.33 16.57 12.99
N GLU A 145 10.02 17.21 14.12
CA GLU A 145 8.88 16.91 14.97
C GLU A 145 7.55 17.09 14.22
N ASN A 146 7.38 18.20 13.48
CA ASN A 146 6.18 18.42 12.67
C ASN A 146 6.03 17.35 11.57
N ALA A 147 7.15 16.93 10.96
CA ALA A 147 7.15 15.88 9.96
C ALA A 147 6.78 14.51 10.57
N GLN A 148 7.23 14.23 11.80
CA GLN A 148 6.86 13.01 12.52
C GLN A 148 5.37 12.97 12.85
N CYS A 149 4.83 14.03 13.48
CA CYS A 149 3.40 14.13 13.76
C CYS A 149 2.54 14.01 12.49
N LYS A 150 3.04 14.55 11.38
CA LYS A 150 2.37 14.43 10.07
C LYS A 150 2.34 12.98 9.58
N VAL A 151 3.40 12.20 9.75
CA VAL A 151 3.38 10.77 9.39
C VAL A 151 2.38 10.00 10.23
N GLU A 152 2.35 10.24 11.54
CA GLU A 152 1.42 9.59 12.45
C GLU A 152 -0.04 9.89 12.05
N ASP A 153 -0.37 11.14 11.72
CA ASP A 153 -1.68 11.54 11.19
C ASP A 153 -2.02 10.85 9.85
N LEU A 154 -1.07 10.75 8.92
CA LEU A 154 -1.27 10.08 7.63
C LEU A 154 -1.51 8.57 7.83
N VAL A 155 -0.75 7.91 8.70
CA VAL A 155 -0.96 6.49 9.04
C VAL A 155 -2.33 6.29 9.69
N LYS A 156 -2.69 7.16 10.65
CA LYS A 156 -4.01 7.13 11.27
C LYS A 156 -5.13 7.26 10.24
N LYS A 157 -5.03 8.21 9.30
CA LYS A 157 -6.02 8.38 8.22
C LYS A 157 -6.13 7.15 7.33
N LEU A 158 -5.02 6.48 7.02
CA LEU A 158 -5.06 5.22 6.25
C LEU A 158 -5.72 4.08 7.05
N LYS A 159 -5.49 3.99 8.36
CA LYS A 159 -6.19 3.06 9.26
C LYS A 159 -7.69 3.35 9.33
N ASP A 160 -8.07 4.63 9.44
CA ASP A 160 -9.46 5.08 9.47
C ASP A 160 -10.22 4.70 8.17
N ASN A 161 -9.51 4.68 7.03
CA ASN A 161 -10.00 4.22 5.73
C ASN A 161 -9.88 2.69 5.51
N SER A 162 -9.43 1.93 6.51
CA SER A 162 -9.21 0.49 6.42
C SER A 162 -8.22 0.06 5.34
N LEU A 163 -7.31 0.96 4.96
CA LEU A 163 -6.20 0.70 4.02
C LEU A 163 -4.94 0.23 4.75
N LEU A 164 -4.83 0.54 6.04
CA LEU A 164 -3.86 -0.01 6.97
C LEU A 164 -4.58 -0.61 8.18
N LEU A 165 -3.86 -1.47 8.89
CA LEU A 165 -4.29 -2.08 10.13
C LEU A 165 -3.30 -1.75 11.25
N ASP A 166 -3.75 -1.91 12.48
CA ASP A 166 -2.84 -2.03 13.62
C ASP A 166 -2.03 -3.32 13.48
N ALA A 167 -0.73 -3.25 13.78
CA ALA A 167 0.10 -4.44 13.84
C ALA A 167 -0.31 -5.28 15.07
N PRO A 168 -0.25 -6.62 15.00
CA PRO A 168 -0.55 -7.47 16.15
C PRO A 168 0.38 -7.14 17.33
N ASN A 169 -0.17 -7.02 18.54
CA ASN A 169 0.60 -6.68 19.75
C ASN A 169 1.71 -7.71 20.09
N GLU A 170 1.61 -8.94 19.56
CA GLU A 170 2.52 -10.06 19.83
C GLU A 170 3.95 -9.84 19.31
N THR A 171 4.19 -8.89 18.40
CA THR A 171 5.55 -8.51 17.95
C THR A 171 6.27 -7.57 18.92
N SER A 172 5.61 -7.14 20.01
CA SER A 172 6.24 -6.35 21.08
C SER A 172 7.19 -7.16 21.95
N GLU A 173 7.09 -8.49 21.93
CA GLU A 173 8.05 -9.38 22.58
C GLU A 173 9.14 -9.77 21.57
N SER A 174 10.39 -9.41 21.89
CA SER A 174 11.64 -9.81 21.22
C SER A 174 12.11 -9.02 19.98
N HIS A 175 12.54 -7.78 20.19
CA HIS A 175 13.80 -7.32 19.58
C HIS A 175 14.76 -6.90 20.70
N SER A 176 15.97 -7.46 20.68
CA SER A 176 16.96 -7.51 21.77
C SER A 176 17.62 -6.19 22.14
N TYR A 177 17.02 -5.04 21.85
CA TYR A 177 17.60 -3.74 22.10
C TYR A 177 16.54 -2.81 22.70
N ASN A 178 16.81 -2.33 23.91
CA ASN A 178 15.94 -1.48 24.74
C ASN A 178 15.70 -0.07 24.16
N ILE A 179 15.21 0.03 22.93
CA ILE A 179 14.76 1.27 22.31
C ILE A 179 13.36 0.98 21.80
N SER A 180 12.39 1.85 22.14
CA SER A 180 11.03 1.73 21.63
C SER A 180 11.07 1.76 20.09
N ASP A 181 10.94 0.59 19.48
CA ASP A 181 10.57 0.49 18.09
C ASP A 181 9.16 1.07 18.04
N GLY A 182 9.02 2.27 17.47
CA GLY A 182 7.82 3.09 17.59
C GLY A 182 6.55 2.36 17.11
N GLU A 183 5.42 3.06 17.15
CA GLU A 183 4.14 2.50 16.69
C GLU A 183 4.28 1.80 15.32
N ARG A 184 3.53 0.71 15.15
CA ARG A 184 3.62 -0.18 14.00
C ARG A 184 2.29 -0.25 13.26
N PHE A 185 2.37 -0.67 12.01
CA PHE A 185 1.19 -0.88 11.17
C PHE A 185 1.32 -2.15 10.33
N ALA A 186 0.19 -2.69 9.93
CA ALA A 186 0.07 -3.79 9.00
C ALA A 186 -0.71 -3.36 7.75
N MET A 187 -0.56 -4.10 6.66
CA MET A 187 -1.31 -3.89 5.43
C MET A 187 -1.71 -5.26 4.88
N HIS A 188 -3.01 -5.47 4.70
CA HIS A 188 -3.52 -6.69 4.07
C HIS A 188 -2.76 -6.96 2.77
N ASP A 189 -2.38 -8.22 2.56
CA ASP A 189 -1.72 -8.72 1.34
C ASP A 189 -2.43 -8.27 0.06
N VAL A 190 -3.75 -8.39 0.04
CA VAL A 190 -4.63 -7.93 -1.05
C VAL A 190 -4.49 -6.42 -1.28
N ILE A 191 -4.56 -5.60 -0.22
CA ILE A 191 -4.40 -4.14 -0.34
C ILE A 191 -2.98 -3.78 -0.82
N CYS A 192 -1.99 -4.50 -0.33
CA CYS A 192 -0.59 -4.34 -0.68
C CYS A 192 -0.34 -4.63 -2.17
N ASP A 193 -0.95 -5.69 -2.71
CA ASP A 193 -0.86 -6.03 -4.14
C ASP A 193 -1.57 -5.01 -5.02
N VAL A 194 -2.75 -4.52 -4.61
CA VAL A 194 -3.44 -3.42 -5.32
C VAL A 194 -2.58 -2.15 -5.32
N ALA A 195 -2.03 -1.75 -4.17
CA ALA A 195 -1.17 -0.59 -4.04
C ALA A 195 0.05 -0.68 -4.97
N ARG A 196 0.72 -1.84 -5.00
CA ARG A 196 1.86 -2.10 -5.90
C ARG A 196 1.46 -2.04 -7.37
N SER A 197 0.27 -2.52 -7.72
CA SER A 197 -0.26 -2.41 -9.08
C SER A 197 -0.44 -0.95 -9.49
N ILE A 198 -1.11 -0.16 -8.65
CA ILE A 198 -1.30 1.29 -8.87
C ILE A 198 0.05 1.99 -8.99
N ALA A 199 1.03 1.67 -8.13
CA ALA A 199 2.37 2.23 -8.19
C ALA A 199 3.07 1.93 -9.53
N ARG A 200 2.91 0.72 -10.08
CA ARG A 200 3.46 0.33 -11.39
C ARG A 200 2.80 1.10 -12.53
N GLU A 201 1.48 1.23 -12.53
CA GLU A 201 0.73 2.01 -13.54
C GLU A 201 1.18 3.48 -13.58
N LYS A 202 1.46 4.06 -12.41
CA LYS A 202 1.93 5.45 -12.29
C LYS A 202 3.42 5.63 -12.62
N GLY A 203 4.13 4.57 -13.03
CA GLY A 203 5.58 4.60 -13.27
C GLY A 203 6.39 4.85 -12.00
N GLN A 204 5.78 4.65 -10.82
CA GLN A 204 6.38 5.05 -9.56
C GLN A 204 7.37 4.02 -9.04
N VAL A 205 7.14 2.70 -9.15
CA VAL A 205 8.03 1.70 -8.50
C VAL A 205 8.11 0.37 -9.25
N CYS A 206 9.34 -0.16 -9.34
CA CYS A 206 9.66 -1.52 -9.77
C CYS A 206 10.16 -2.34 -8.55
N PRO A 207 9.37 -3.26 -7.94
CA PRO A 207 9.82 -4.05 -6.79
C PRO A 207 10.72 -5.23 -7.20
N MET A 208 11.79 -5.47 -6.46
CA MET A 208 12.72 -6.60 -6.60
C MET A 208 12.83 -7.33 -5.24
N THR A 209 12.63 -8.65 -5.24
CA THR A 209 12.82 -9.52 -4.07
C THR A 209 13.79 -10.65 -4.40
N ASP A 210 14.50 -11.13 -3.39
CA ASP A 210 15.45 -12.25 -3.48
C ASP A 210 14.81 -13.54 -4.02
N ASP A 211 15.62 -14.30 -4.79
CA ASP A 211 15.42 -15.66 -5.31
C ASP A 211 14.12 -16.00 -6.07
N GLY A 212 13.70 -15.09 -6.94
CA GLY A 212 12.98 -15.47 -8.16
C GLY A 212 11.48 -15.21 -8.17
N ILE A 213 11.11 -14.01 -8.60
CA ILE A 213 10.03 -13.84 -9.59
C ILE A 213 10.51 -12.88 -10.67
N SER A 214 11.01 -13.46 -11.77
CA SER A 214 10.89 -13.07 -13.18
C SER A 214 10.55 -11.61 -13.55
N CYS A 215 11.20 -10.62 -12.98
CA CYS A 215 11.55 -9.44 -13.76
C CYS A 215 12.85 -9.80 -14.48
N SER A 216 12.75 -10.49 -15.61
CA SER A 216 13.87 -10.51 -16.54
C SER A 216 14.26 -9.05 -16.78
N TRP A 217 15.41 -8.63 -16.25
CA TRP A 217 16.11 -7.38 -16.55
C TRP A 217 16.09 -7.02 -18.05
N ALA A 218 15.89 -8.03 -18.90
CA ALA A 218 15.66 -7.96 -20.33
C ALA A 218 14.39 -7.19 -20.77
N LYS A 219 13.38 -6.95 -19.93
CA LYS A 219 12.26 -6.05 -20.27
C LYS A 219 12.71 -4.59 -20.10
N LYS A 220 13.72 -4.18 -20.89
CA LYS A 220 14.35 -2.85 -20.94
C LYS A 220 13.37 -1.67 -21.02
N ASN A 221 12.11 -1.90 -21.41
CA ASN A 221 11.09 -0.87 -21.51
C ASN A 221 10.39 -0.55 -20.18
N ILE A 222 10.28 -1.50 -19.24
CA ILE A 222 9.61 -1.26 -17.94
C ILE A 222 10.48 -0.34 -17.07
N LEU A 223 11.79 -0.61 -17.02
CA LEU A 223 12.75 0.22 -16.26
C LEU A 223 12.97 1.62 -16.85
N LYS A 224 12.67 1.82 -18.14
CA LYS A 224 12.75 3.15 -18.77
C LYS A 224 11.71 4.14 -18.23
N ASN A 225 10.61 3.63 -17.71
CA ASN A 225 9.48 4.43 -17.22
C ASN A 225 9.36 4.38 -15.69
N CYS A 226 10.22 3.63 -14.99
CA CYS A 226 10.24 3.56 -13.52
C CYS A 226 11.06 4.73 -12.97
N ASN A 227 10.46 5.52 -12.08
CA ASN A 227 11.15 6.61 -11.38
C ASN A 227 11.86 6.14 -10.10
N SER A 228 11.64 4.91 -9.64
CA SER A 228 12.19 4.35 -8.38
C SER A 228 12.36 2.82 -8.45
N ILE A 229 13.28 2.27 -7.66
CA ILE A 229 13.50 0.82 -7.50
C ILE A 229 13.54 0.47 -6.00
N THR A 230 12.85 -0.60 -5.63
CA THR A 230 12.85 -1.12 -4.25
C THR A 230 13.54 -2.47 -4.22
N LEU A 231 14.54 -2.65 -3.36
CA LEU A 231 15.36 -3.86 -3.26
C LEU A 231 15.20 -4.49 -1.88
N HIS A 232 14.66 -5.71 -1.84
CA HIS A 232 14.47 -6.43 -0.59
C HIS A 232 15.48 -7.54 -0.44
N ASN A 233 16.22 -7.52 0.68
CA ASN A 233 17.06 -8.63 1.13
C ASN A 233 18.06 -9.10 0.07
N ILE A 234 18.73 -8.17 -0.62
CA ILE A 234 19.74 -8.51 -1.63
C ILE A 234 21.11 -8.70 -0.97
N GLY A 235 21.84 -9.74 -1.38
CA GLY A 235 23.22 -9.98 -0.92
C GLY A 235 24.25 -9.07 -1.58
N GLU A 236 24.01 -8.67 -2.83
CA GLU A 236 24.85 -7.72 -3.58
C GLU A 236 23.98 -6.89 -4.53
N LEU A 237 24.37 -5.63 -4.75
CA LEU A 237 23.72 -4.78 -5.75
C LEU A 237 24.02 -5.31 -7.17
N PRO A 238 23.02 -5.42 -8.07
CA PRO A 238 23.27 -5.84 -9.45
C PRO A 238 24.26 -4.90 -10.16
N LYS A 239 25.35 -5.47 -10.68
CA LYS A 239 26.46 -4.72 -11.32
C LYS A 239 26.03 -3.94 -12.58
N ASP A 240 24.95 -4.37 -13.23
CA ASP A 240 24.39 -3.76 -14.45
C ASP A 240 23.28 -2.72 -14.19
N LEU A 241 23.08 -2.29 -12.93
CA LEU A 241 22.09 -1.28 -12.58
C LEU A 241 22.47 0.07 -13.20
N LYS A 242 22.05 0.31 -14.44
CA LYS A 242 22.27 1.60 -15.12
C LYS A 242 21.18 2.59 -14.69
N PRO A 243 21.56 3.77 -14.18
CA PRO A 243 20.59 4.73 -13.73
C PRO A 243 19.73 5.27 -14.91
N VAL A 244 18.45 4.85 -15.00
CA VAL A 244 17.48 5.40 -15.97
C VAL A 244 16.76 6.64 -15.41
N GLY A 245 17.02 7.83 -15.97
CA GLY A 245 16.40 9.10 -15.55
C GLY A 245 17.26 10.04 -14.67
N GLN A 246 16.64 11.13 -14.17
CA GLN A 246 17.22 12.18 -13.30
C GLN A 246 16.91 12.00 -11.80
N LEU A 247 16.19 10.97 -11.37
CA LEU A 247 15.93 10.68 -9.94
C LEU A 247 16.03 9.17 -9.70
N PHE A 248 16.91 8.75 -8.78
CA PHE A 248 17.10 7.34 -8.37
C PHE A 248 16.58 7.14 -6.97
N TRP A 249 15.88 6.03 -6.75
CA TRP A 249 15.55 5.54 -5.41
C TRP A 249 16.02 4.10 -5.30
N LEU A 250 16.75 3.81 -4.22
CA LEU A 250 17.11 2.47 -3.78
C LEU A 250 16.66 2.35 -2.32
N LEU A 251 15.66 1.51 -2.07
CA LEU A 251 15.21 1.17 -0.72
C LEU A 251 15.77 -0.20 -0.38
N GLU A 252 16.72 -0.28 0.55
CA GLU A 252 17.34 -1.53 0.98
C GLU A 252 16.75 -1.96 2.33
N ILE A 253 15.98 -3.06 2.34
CA ILE A 253 15.44 -3.65 3.57
C ILE A 253 16.19 -4.97 3.82
N THR A 254 17.27 -4.91 4.57
CA THR A 254 18.05 -6.08 5.00
C THR A 254 17.61 -6.53 6.39
N LYS A 255 17.38 -7.84 6.59
CA LYS A 255 17.22 -8.42 7.92
C LYS A 255 18.53 -8.48 8.73
N ASN A 256 19.68 -8.33 8.07
CA ASN A 256 21.02 -8.18 8.67
C ASN A 256 21.85 -7.23 7.79
N PRO A 257 22.36 -6.11 8.32
CA PRO A 257 23.15 -5.18 7.53
C PRO A 257 24.50 -5.80 7.16
N LEU A 258 24.82 -5.84 5.87
CA LEU A 258 26.21 -5.88 5.43
C LEU A 258 26.87 -4.55 5.82
N GLU A 259 28.16 -4.59 6.14
CA GLU A 259 28.94 -3.37 6.36
C GLU A 259 28.76 -2.38 5.20
N PRO A 260 28.75 -1.05 5.47
CA PRO A 260 28.51 -0.05 4.44
C PRO A 260 29.56 -0.12 3.33
N GLN A 261 29.23 -0.79 2.23
CA GLN A 261 30.03 -0.80 1.01
C GLN A 261 29.78 0.51 0.27
N THR A 262 30.80 1.37 0.26
CA THR A 262 30.82 2.62 -0.50
C THR A 262 31.07 2.31 -1.98
N HIS A 263 30.03 1.93 -2.72
CA HIS A 263 30.14 1.80 -4.18
C HIS A 263 29.93 3.17 -4.85
N GLN A 264 31.04 3.80 -5.26
CA GLN A 264 31.02 4.88 -6.22
C GLN A 264 30.54 4.35 -7.57
N VAL A 265 29.33 4.72 -7.98
CA VAL A 265 28.88 4.51 -9.36
C VAL A 265 29.45 5.66 -10.21
N ASN A 266 30.49 5.33 -10.98
CA ASN A 266 31.09 6.19 -12.01
C ASN A 266 30.06 6.50 -13.12
N ASP A 267 29.36 7.64 -13.02
CA ASP A 267 28.95 8.46 -14.19
C ASP A 267 28.29 9.80 -13.82
N GLY A 268 28.77 10.49 -12.77
CA GLY A 268 28.28 11.84 -12.40
C GLY A 268 26.82 11.94 -11.94
N LYS A 269 26.09 10.83 -11.83
CA LYS A 269 24.73 10.76 -11.28
C LYS A 269 24.77 10.34 -9.82
N LYS A 270 24.26 11.18 -8.91
CA LYS A 270 24.14 10.86 -7.48
C LYS A 270 23.02 9.85 -7.25
N VAL A 271 23.34 8.73 -6.61
CA VAL A 271 22.37 7.77 -6.07
C VAL A 271 22.17 8.11 -4.59
N ASN A 272 20.94 8.42 -4.18
CA ASN A 272 20.61 8.57 -2.76
C ASN A 272 20.23 7.18 -2.23
N LEU A 273 21.17 6.54 -1.54
CA LEU A 273 20.86 5.39 -0.69
C LEU A 273 20.24 5.92 0.60
N ILE A 274 19.07 5.43 0.98
CA ILE A 274 18.52 5.64 2.33
C ILE A 274 18.85 4.38 3.12
N PRO A 275 19.90 4.38 3.96
CA PRO A 275 20.21 3.22 4.77
C PRO A 275 19.11 3.04 5.83
N SER A 276 18.58 1.82 5.95
CA SER A 276 17.83 1.44 7.15
C SER A 276 18.82 1.43 8.32
N THR A 277 18.67 2.31 9.29
CA THR A 277 19.57 2.35 10.45
C THR A 277 19.29 1.15 11.35
N SER A 278 20.10 0.10 11.24
CA SER A 278 20.44 -0.76 12.38
C SER A 278 21.79 -0.28 12.90
N ARG A 279 21.83 0.28 14.11
CA ARG A 279 23.09 0.62 14.77
C ARG A 279 23.53 -0.54 15.65
N ARG A 280 24.83 -0.84 15.50
CA ARG A 280 25.71 -1.73 16.28
C ARG A 280 25.35 -1.86 17.76
#